data_AF-A0A2D5ZJM4-F1
#
_entry.id   AF-A0A2D5ZJM4-F1
#
_cell.length_a   1.000
_cell.length_b   1.000
_cell.length_c   1.000
_cell.angle_alpha   90.00
_cell.angle_beta   90.00
_cell.angle_gamma   90.00
#
_symmetry.space_group_name_H-M   'P 1'
#
loop_
_entity.id
_entity.type
_entity.pdbx_description
1 polymer ?
#
loop_
_entity_poly.entity_id
_entity_poly.type
_entity_poly.pdbx_seq_one_letter_code
_entity_poly.pdbx_strand_id
1 'polypeptide(L)'
;MPESGTRVTQESQSMKLPAPHIVLSLLALSSASGAARISGEGDWTALDRAHRGDLAAMLRWVQRADPIVQPRSNRSAAELVAVLDRAGRFEELGLSSEEGALLVEAVYRRFRLAPRTTDLPATDRSGSPRDSAIQFRAATEIEPIHAVLMRWPFDWASQRTPYSEMVDRLSNSGALIYMWTNTQSQQESAKSYLENRSVPTSHVRWVIEETSTVWIRDYGPNFLHEVGGDGWGLADFHYYNSRPKDDDTPLFVAAATGAPVMNRQSGPKIVYTEGGNLNHDGLGTVAYSERTYGNNQGVDPSVIDQRIRSAFSAGQSIVPEDPSLDGTGHIDMFTKIVSSNTILVGEYDPDETDYQVLEDAAALFEGSTNGAGDPWNVVRIWQPDVYYVFFIFPVVRTYTNSLIVNDQVLLPTYNLPYDATAVAIHEAILPGKTIHSIDASNIIESGGAWHCVTMEFADPTNPD
;
A
#
# COMPACT_ATOMS: atom_id res chain seq x y z
N MET A 1 22.29 62.37 -11.36
CA MET A 1 21.29 62.24 -10.27
C MET A 1 20.22 61.29 -10.75
N PRO A 2 20.10 60.10 -10.14
CA PRO A 2 19.27 59.00 -10.60
C PRO A 2 17.98 58.81 -9.76
N GLU A 3 17.24 57.76 -10.10
CA GLU A 3 16.24 57.00 -9.33
C GLU A 3 14.76 57.43 -9.40
N SER A 4 13.92 56.56 -10.00
CA SER A 4 13.31 55.46 -9.23
C SER A 4 12.49 54.55 -10.15
N GLY A 5 12.92 53.29 -10.26
CA GLY A 5 12.13 52.19 -10.80
C GLY A 5 11.49 51.44 -9.64
N THR A 6 10.19 51.23 -9.69
CA THR A 6 9.44 50.51 -8.66
C THR A 6 9.58 49.01 -8.90
N ARG A 7 10.35 48.34 -8.03
CA ARG A 7 10.47 46.88 -7.95
C ARG A 7 9.44 46.40 -6.93
N VAL A 8 8.46 45.61 -7.36
CA VAL A 8 7.57 44.88 -6.47
C VAL A 8 8.37 43.71 -5.90
N THR A 9 8.66 43.74 -4.60
CA THR A 9 9.19 42.59 -3.86
C THR A 9 8.02 41.76 -3.35
N GLN A 10 7.91 40.53 -3.83
CA GLN A 10 7.16 39.47 -3.17
C GLN A 10 7.79 39.21 -1.80
N GLU A 11 7.08 39.52 -0.72
CA GLU A 11 7.37 38.96 0.60
C GLU A 11 6.78 37.55 0.65
N SER A 12 7.66 36.54 0.67
CA SER A 12 7.32 35.20 1.11
C SER A 12 7.06 35.24 2.62
N GLN A 13 5.81 35.12 3.06
CA GLN A 13 5.51 34.86 4.46
C GLN A 13 5.95 33.43 4.79
N SER A 14 7.18 33.28 5.30
CA SER A 14 7.61 32.06 5.96
C SER A 14 6.83 31.92 7.26
N MET A 15 5.99 30.89 7.36
CA MET A 15 5.31 30.50 8.59
C MET A 15 6.38 30.15 9.65
N LYS A 16 6.63 31.08 10.58
CA LYS A 16 7.56 30.84 11.70
C LYS A 16 6.84 29.99 12.75
N LEU A 17 7.20 28.71 12.82
CA LEU A 17 6.81 27.81 13.90
C LEU A 17 7.18 28.42 15.27
N PRO A 18 6.33 28.31 16.31
CA PRO A 18 6.62 28.84 17.64
C PRO A 18 7.76 28.05 18.33
N ALA A 19 8.42 28.72 19.27
CA ALA A 19 9.71 28.31 19.84
C ALA A 19 9.67 26.98 20.64
N PRO A 20 10.78 26.21 20.73
CA PRO A 20 10.86 24.84 21.28
C PRO A 20 10.55 24.68 22.77
N HIS A 21 10.28 25.76 23.50
CA HIS A 21 10.28 25.75 24.97
C HIS A 21 8.96 25.31 25.61
N ILE A 22 7.83 25.31 24.88
CA ILE A 22 6.54 24.82 25.39
C ILE A 22 6.47 23.28 25.40
N VAL A 23 7.27 22.62 24.55
CA VAL A 23 7.31 21.15 24.44
C VAL A 23 8.10 20.49 25.59
N LEU A 24 9.03 21.22 26.22
CA LEU A 24 9.96 20.67 27.23
C LEU A 24 9.39 20.59 28.66
N SER A 25 8.32 21.34 28.98
CA SER A 25 7.80 21.43 30.35
C SER A 25 6.83 20.31 30.76
N LEU A 26 6.46 19.41 29.84
CA LEU A 26 5.55 18.29 30.09
C LEU A 26 6.25 16.92 30.18
N LEU A 27 7.60 16.88 30.12
CA LEU A 27 8.40 15.66 30.04
C LEU A 27 8.73 14.97 31.38
N ALA A 28 8.13 15.41 32.49
CA ALA A 28 8.34 14.78 33.78
C ALA A 28 7.01 14.37 34.38
N LEU A 29 6.52 13.16 34.05
CA LEU A 29 5.60 12.38 34.90
C LEU A 29 5.48 10.92 34.43
N SER A 30 6.02 10.05 35.30
CA SER A 30 5.75 8.61 35.56
C SER A 30 5.38 7.65 34.43
N SER A 31 6.17 6.57 34.34
CA SER A 31 5.80 5.26 33.81
C SER A 31 4.59 4.68 34.55
N ALA A 32 3.39 4.96 34.04
CA ALA A 32 2.18 4.22 34.37
C ALA A 32 1.83 3.32 33.18
N SER A 33 2.02 2.02 33.38
CA SER A 33 1.53 0.94 32.52
C SER A 33 0.00 0.94 32.46
N GLY A 34 -0.55 0.83 31.25
CA GLY A 34 -1.98 0.55 31.04
C GLY A 34 -2.69 1.60 30.19
N ALA A 35 -2.29 1.79 28.93
CA ALA A 35 -3.26 2.23 27.94
C ALA A 35 -4.22 1.05 27.70
N ALA A 36 -5.53 1.29 27.72
CA ALA A 36 -6.49 0.28 27.28
C ALA A 36 -6.10 -0.20 25.87
N ARG A 37 -6.34 -1.49 25.56
CA ARG A 37 -6.25 -1.95 24.18
C ARG A 37 -7.31 -1.17 23.39
N ILE A 38 -6.87 -0.19 22.61
CA ILE A 38 -7.70 0.52 21.63
C ILE A 38 -7.50 -0.21 20.31
N SER A 39 -8.60 -0.63 19.70
CA SER A 39 -8.58 -1.23 18.37
C SER A 39 -9.92 -1.01 17.68
N GLY A 40 -9.89 -0.53 16.44
CA GLY A 40 -11.09 -0.30 15.65
C GLY A 40 -11.78 1.04 15.93
N GLU A 41 -12.55 1.47 14.95
CA GLU A 41 -13.19 2.79 14.86
C GLU A 41 -13.93 3.23 16.14
N GLY A 42 -14.68 2.33 16.77
CA GLY A 42 -15.49 2.65 17.95
C GLY A 42 -14.67 3.15 19.14
N ASP A 43 -13.53 2.51 19.42
CA ASP A 43 -12.64 2.88 20.51
C ASP A 43 -11.92 4.20 20.20
N TRP A 44 -11.45 4.38 18.96
CA TRP A 44 -10.81 5.61 18.51
C TRP A 44 -11.76 6.81 18.55
N THR A 45 -12.99 6.64 18.08
CA THR A 45 -14.01 7.70 18.13
C THR A 45 -14.38 8.05 19.57
N ALA A 46 -14.43 7.06 20.48
CA ALA A 46 -14.64 7.32 21.90
C ALA A 46 -13.47 8.11 22.51
N LEU A 47 -12.24 7.79 22.12
CA LEU A 47 -11.04 8.52 22.55
C LEU A 47 -11.08 9.98 22.08
N ASP A 48 -11.40 10.22 20.81
CA ASP A 48 -11.54 11.56 20.23
C ASP A 48 -12.55 12.39 21.01
N ARG A 49 -13.74 11.86 21.25
CA ARG A 49 -14.79 12.54 22.03
C ARG A 49 -14.34 12.86 23.45
N ALA A 50 -13.59 11.97 24.10
CA ALA A 50 -13.14 12.15 25.47
C ALA A 50 -12.07 13.25 25.62
N HIS A 51 -11.34 13.58 24.54
CA HIS A 51 -10.22 14.54 24.59
C HIS A 51 -10.45 15.80 23.73
N ARG A 52 -11.60 15.92 23.06
CA ARG A 52 -11.95 17.05 22.18
C ARG A 52 -11.71 18.39 22.87
N GLY A 53 -10.95 19.27 22.22
CA GLY A 53 -10.58 20.59 22.71
C GLY A 53 -9.52 20.62 23.81
N ASP A 54 -8.93 19.48 24.20
CA ASP A 54 -7.86 19.39 25.20
C ASP A 54 -6.57 18.82 24.59
N LEU A 55 -5.83 19.68 23.87
CA LEU A 55 -4.52 19.32 23.28
C LEU A 55 -3.58 18.71 24.32
N ALA A 56 -3.56 19.25 25.55
CA ALA A 56 -2.65 18.77 26.58
C ALA A 56 -2.98 17.32 26.98
N ALA A 57 -4.26 16.95 27.04
CA ALA A 57 -4.69 15.58 27.29
C ALA A 57 -4.38 14.66 26.10
N MET A 58 -4.60 15.11 24.86
CA MET A 58 -4.24 14.35 23.65
C MET A 58 -2.73 14.05 23.61
N LEU A 59 -1.87 15.06 23.84
CA LEU A 59 -0.42 14.91 23.88
C LEU A 59 0.03 13.94 24.98
N ARG A 60 -0.54 14.03 26.19
CA ARG A 60 -0.30 13.07 27.28
C ARG A 60 -0.72 11.65 26.90
N TRP A 61 -1.81 11.50 26.14
CA TRP A 61 -2.27 10.20 25.67
C TRP A 61 -1.30 9.62 24.64
N VAL A 62 -0.93 10.38 23.60
CA VAL A 62 0.03 9.95 22.56
C VAL A 62 1.36 9.50 23.17
N GLN A 63 1.86 10.22 24.18
CA GLN A 63 3.10 9.83 24.88
C GLN A 63 3.02 8.44 25.53
N ARG A 64 1.83 8.04 26.02
CA ARG A 64 1.60 6.74 26.67
C ARG A 64 1.11 5.65 25.72
N ALA A 65 0.75 6.00 24.49
CA ALA A 65 0.19 5.06 23.52
C ALA A 65 1.18 3.91 23.23
N ASP A 66 0.67 2.69 23.15
CA ASP A 66 1.45 1.49 22.82
C ASP A 66 1.69 1.44 21.30
N PRO A 67 2.91 1.17 20.81
CA PRO A 67 3.23 0.98 19.40
C PRO A 67 2.61 -0.26 18.71
N ILE A 68 1.50 -0.81 19.22
CA ILE A 68 0.83 -1.97 18.61
C ILE A 68 0.35 -1.65 17.19
N VAL A 69 -0.19 -0.44 16.98
CA VAL A 69 -0.52 0.07 15.64
C VAL A 69 0.65 0.90 15.14
N GLN A 70 1.14 0.59 13.94
CA GLN A 70 2.22 1.30 13.27
C GLN A 70 1.62 2.11 12.12
N PRO A 71 1.24 3.38 12.36
CA PRO A 71 0.65 4.21 11.33
C PRO A 71 1.64 4.36 10.16
N ARG A 72 1.09 4.46 8.95
CA ARG A 72 1.86 4.70 7.75
C ARG A 72 1.56 6.07 7.19
N SER A 73 2.61 6.71 6.71
CA SER A 73 2.50 7.89 5.87
C SER A 73 3.70 7.94 4.94
N ASN A 74 3.44 8.20 3.67
CA ASN A 74 4.39 8.65 2.68
C ASN A 74 4.68 10.17 2.83
N ARG A 75 3.84 10.90 3.57
CA ARG A 75 3.92 12.36 3.74
C ARG A 75 4.80 12.75 4.93
N SER A 76 5.47 13.89 4.81
CA SER A 76 6.05 14.62 5.93
C SER A 76 4.98 15.11 6.90
N ALA A 77 5.37 15.43 8.13
CA ALA A 77 4.45 15.98 9.13
C ALA A 77 3.79 17.27 8.62
N ALA A 78 4.55 18.15 7.95
CA ALA A 78 4.03 19.40 7.40
C ALA A 78 2.99 19.18 6.29
N GLU A 79 3.21 18.20 5.40
CA GLU A 79 2.24 17.83 4.37
C GLU A 79 0.97 17.24 4.99
N LEU A 80 1.10 16.36 5.99
CA LEU A 80 -0.07 15.82 6.69
C LEU A 80 -0.85 16.92 7.42
N VAL A 81 -0.17 17.88 8.06
CA VAL A 81 -0.83 19.05 8.67
C VAL A 81 -1.66 19.79 7.64
N ALA A 82 -1.11 20.05 6.45
CA ALA A 82 -1.83 20.75 5.39
C ALA A 82 -3.04 19.96 4.88
N VAL A 83 -2.95 18.63 4.78
CA VAL A 83 -4.08 17.77 4.40
C VAL A 83 -5.17 17.81 5.47
N LEU A 84 -4.82 17.57 6.74
CA LEU A 84 -5.77 17.51 7.85
C LEU A 84 -6.46 18.85 8.12
N ASP A 85 -5.74 19.97 7.96
CA ASP A 85 -6.31 21.30 8.11
C ASP A 85 -7.33 21.59 7.00
N ARG A 86 -7.01 21.26 5.74
CA ARG A 86 -7.96 21.38 4.62
C ARG A 86 -9.17 20.46 4.77
N ALA A 87 -8.97 19.26 5.31
CA ALA A 87 -10.02 18.30 5.60
C ALA A 87 -10.87 18.69 6.82
N GLY A 88 -10.59 19.80 7.51
CA GLY A 88 -11.33 20.25 8.69
C GLY A 88 -11.09 19.41 9.95
N ARG A 89 -10.14 18.47 9.93
CA ARG A 89 -9.92 17.52 11.03
C ARG A 89 -9.54 18.20 12.34
N PHE A 90 -8.77 19.28 12.29
CA PHE A 90 -8.41 20.02 13.51
C PHE A 90 -9.61 20.72 14.14
N GLU A 91 -10.51 21.25 13.31
CA GLU A 91 -11.78 21.84 13.78
C GLU A 91 -12.66 20.78 14.45
N GLU A 92 -12.76 19.57 13.88
CA GLU A 92 -13.50 18.45 14.49
C GLU A 92 -12.98 18.06 15.87
N LEU A 93 -11.65 18.13 16.04
CA LEU A 93 -10.96 17.88 17.31
C LEU A 93 -11.08 19.06 18.29
N GLY A 94 -11.63 20.20 17.86
CA GLY A 94 -11.73 21.43 18.66
C GLY A 94 -10.36 22.10 18.86
N LEU A 95 -9.45 21.98 17.91
CA LEU A 95 -8.09 22.51 17.93
C LEU A 95 -7.92 23.63 16.89
N SER A 96 -7.03 24.59 17.16
CA SER A 96 -6.53 25.48 16.10
C SER A 96 -5.58 24.72 15.16
N SER A 97 -5.30 25.27 13.97
CA SER A 97 -4.31 24.70 13.04
C SER A 97 -2.92 24.58 13.68
N GLU A 98 -2.51 25.55 14.51
CA GLU A 98 -1.24 25.46 15.24
C GLU A 98 -1.22 24.35 16.30
N GLU A 99 -2.33 24.17 17.01
CA GLU A 99 -2.49 23.09 17.99
C GLU A 99 -2.51 21.72 17.31
N GLY A 100 -3.21 21.60 16.19
CA GLY A 100 -3.21 20.43 15.32
C GLY A 100 -1.82 20.07 14.83
N ALA A 101 -1.04 21.06 14.38
CA ALA A 101 0.34 20.86 13.98
C ALA A 101 1.24 20.31 15.10
N LEU A 102 1.07 20.80 16.33
CA LEU A 102 1.79 20.26 17.50
C LEU A 102 1.41 18.81 17.79
N LEU A 103 0.13 18.46 17.62
CA LEU A 103 -0.35 17.10 17.79
C LEU A 103 0.26 16.15 16.74
N VAL A 104 0.22 16.52 15.45
CA VAL A 104 0.85 15.75 14.36
C VAL A 104 2.33 15.50 14.64
N GLU A 105 3.09 16.54 14.99
CA GLU A 105 4.51 16.44 15.35
C GLU A 105 4.75 15.48 16.52
N ALA A 106 3.90 15.52 17.55
CA ALA A 106 4.02 14.64 18.69
C ALA A 106 3.84 13.16 18.29
N VAL A 107 2.88 12.88 17.40
CA VAL A 107 2.64 11.51 16.90
C VAL A 107 3.81 11.07 16.01
N TYR A 108 4.26 11.90 15.06
CA TYR A 108 5.43 11.59 14.23
C TYR A 108 6.67 11.24 15.07
N ARG A 109 6.95 12.02 16.12
CA ARG A 109 8.06 11.74 17.04
C ARG A 109 7.85 10.46 17.84
N ARG A 110 6.63 10.21 18.32
CA ARG A 110 6.30 9.03 19.15
C ARG A 110 6.55 7.72 18.40
N PHE A 111 6.19 7.68 17.12
CA PHE A 111 6.28 6.50 16.26
C PHE A 111 7.50 6.52 15.33
N ARG A 112 8.35 7.55 15.44
CA ARG A 112 9.56 7.74 14.59
C ARG A 112 9.21 7.70 13.10
N LEU A 113 8.10 8.32 12.75
CA LEU A 113 7.66 8.43 11.36
C LEU A 113 8.58 9.40 10.65
N ALA A 114 9.10 8.96 9.52
CA ALA A 114 9.83 9.78 8.58
C ALA A 114 9.22 9.55 7.20
N PRO A 115 9.22 10.56 6.31
CA PRO A 115 8.96 10.33 4.90
C PRO A 115 9.81 9.15 4.43
N ARG A 116 9.23 8.27 3.62
CA ARG A 116 9.99 7.16 3.06
C ARG A 116 10.92 7.74 1.99
N THR A 117 12.20 7.94 2.33
CA THR A 117 13.14 8.63 1.46
C THR A 117 13.64 7.72 0.33
N THR A 118 13.55 8.23 -0.89
CA THR A 118 14.20 7.72 -2.11
C THR A 118 15.51 8.46 -2.43
N ASP A 119 15.85 9.49 -1.63
CA ASP A 119 16.88 10.53 -1.85
C ASP A 119 18.35 10.07 -1.93
N LEU A 120 18.65 8.78 -1.74
CA LEU A 120 20.01 8.25 -1.82
C LEU A 120 20.12 7.30 -3.01
N PRO A 121 21.24 7.28 -3.76
CA PRO A 121 21.42 6.29 -4.81
C PRO A 121 21.47 4.90 -4.17
N ALA A 122 20.61 3.99 -4.59
CA ALA A 122 20.69 2.59 -4.19
C ALA A 122 22.11 2.07 -4.49
N THR A 123 22.67 1.29 -3.55
CA THR A 123 23.96 0.65 -3.79
C THR A 123 23.86 -0.26 -5.00
N ASP A 124 24.80 -0.16 -5.93
CA ASP A 124 24.86 -1.00 -7.15
C ASP A 124 24.83 -2.48 -6.77
N ARG A 125 23.71 -3.13 -7.08
CA ARG A 125 23.47 -4.56 -6.92
C ARG A 125 22.83 -5.08 -8.21
N SER A 126 23.46 -4.78 -9.34
CA SER A 126 22.98 -5.11 -10.66
C SER A 126 22.79 -6.62 -10.85
N GLY A 127 21.60 -7.01 -11.30
CA GLY A 127 21.40 -8.26 -12.02
C GLY A 127 22.03 -8.15 -13.41
N SER A 128 22.58 -9.25 -13.94
CA SER A 128 23.14 -9.25 -15.29
C SER A 128 22.03 -9.06 -16.34
N PRO A 129 22.15 -8.11 -17.28
CA PRO A 129 21.25 -8.05 -18.43
C PRO A 129 21.41 -9.34 -19.23
N ARG A 130 20.33 -10.09 -19.44
CA ARG A 130 20.30 -11.20 -20.41
C ARG A 130 19.51 -10.80 -21.65
N ASP A 131 19.86 -11.47 -22.73
CA ASP A 131 19.56 -11.27 -24.15
C ASP A 131 18.31 -10.44 -24.50
N SER A 132 18.50 -9.41 -25.33
CA SER A 132 17.47 -8.51 -25.86
C SER A 132 16.54 -9.15 -26.91
N ALA A 133 16.55 -10.48 -27.03
CA ALA A 133 15.73 -11.22 -27.99
C ALA A 133 14.41 -11.74 -27.40
N ILE A 134 14.37 -11.99 -26.09
CA ILE A 134 13.19 -12.53 -25.41
C ILE A 134 12.32 -11.38 -24.91
N GLN A 135 11.07 -11.33 -25.36
CA GLN A 135 10.09 -10.34 -24.91
C GLN A 135 9.27 -10.91 -23.75
N PHE A 136 8.95 -10.05 -22.79
CA PHE A 136 8.15 -10.40 -21.63
C PHE A 136 6.94 -9.49 -21.52
N ARG A 137 5.80 -10.01 -21.05
CA ARG A 137 4.62 -9.22 -20.66
C ARG A 137 4.36 -9.36 -19.17
N ALA A 138 3.60 -8.43 -18.59
CA ALA A 138 3.15 -8.58 -17.22
C ALA A 138 2.28 -9.84 -17.04
N ALA A 139 2.51 -10.57 -15.95
CA ALA A 139 1.63 -11.64 -15.50
C ALA A 139 0.56 -11.05 -14.57
N THR A 140 -0.70 -11.34 -14.82
CA THR A 140 -1.82 -10.67 -14.13
C THR A 140 -2.48 -11.54 -13.06
N GLU A 141 -3.19 -10.90 -12.14
CA GLU A 141 -4.00 -11.59 -11.12
C GLU A 141 -5.29 -12.23 -11.67
N ILE A 142 -5.62 -11.95 -12.94
CA ILE A 142 -6.78 -12.52 -13.63
C ILE A 142 -6.45 -13.80 -14.41
N GLU A 143 -5.15 -14.10 -14.57
CA GLU A 143 -4.64 -15.36 -15.14
C GLU A 143 -4.65 -16.50 -14.10
N PRO A 144 -4.50 -17.77 -14.52
CA PRO A 144 -4.30 -18.88 -13.60
C PRO A 144 -3.09 -18.64 -12.69
N ILE A 145 -3.29 -18.77 -11.37
CA ILE A 145 -2.27 -18.52 -10.36
C ILE A 145 -1.62 -19.83 -9.91
N HIS A 146 -0.31 -19.94 -10.13
CA HIS A 146 0.51 -21.05 -9.67
C HIS A 146 0.81 -20.95 -8.17
N ALA A 147 1.13 -19.75 -7.69
CA ALA A 147 1.48 -19.55 -6.29
C ALA A 147 1.15 -18.15 -5.76
N VAL A 148 1.05 -18.04 -4.44
CA VAL A 148 0.95 -16.79 -3.69
C VAL A 148 2.11 -16.70 -2.72
N LEU A 149 2.84 -15.59 -2.75
CA LEU A 149 3.91 -15.26 -1.83
C LEU A 149 3.34 -14.45 -0.66
N MET A 150 3.75 -14.79 0.56
CA MET A 150 3.31 -14.14 1.81
C MET A 150 4.47 -14.10 2.81
N ARG A 151 4.54 -13.08 3.67
CA ARG A 151 5.49 -13.02 4.80
C ARG A 151 4.76 -13.20 6.12
N TRP A 152 5.10 -14.24 6.89
CA TRP A 152 4.38 -14.55 8.12
C TRP A 152 4.46 -13.39 9.13
N PRO A 153 3.36 -12.96 9.79
CA PRO A 153 3.34 -11.77 10.62
C PRO A 153 3.89 -12.05 12.03
N PHE A 154 5.18 -12.37 12.14
CA PHE A 154 5.79 -12.68 13.43
C PHE A 154 5.80 -11.48 14.38
N ASP A 155 5.96 -10.27 13.83
CA ASP A 155 5.93 -9.01 14.58
C ASP A 155 4.52 -8.63 15.04
N TRP A 156 3.47 -9.15 14.40
CA TRP A 156 2.07 -8.73 14.61
C TRP A 156 1.18 -9.92 14.97
N ALA A 157 1.15 -10.25 16.25
CA ALA A 157 0.41 -11.41 16.75
C ALA A 157 -1.09 -11.40 16.41
N SER A 158 -1.72 -10.21 16.36
CA SER A 158 -3.14 -10.04 15.98
C SER A 158 -3.42 -10.48 14.55
N GLN A 159 -2.42 -10.42 13.66
CA GLN A 159 -2.57 -10.78 12.25
C GLN A 159 -2.41 -12.28 11.97
N ARG A 160 -1.92 -13.06 12.93
CA ARG A 160 -1.70 -14.51 12.72
C ARG A 160 -3.00 -15.26 12.44
N THR A 161 -4.12 -14.82 13.04
CA THR A 161 -5.44 -15.42 12.82
C THR A 161 -5.95 -15.18 11.39
N PRO A 162 -6.08 -13.93 10.89
CA PRO A 162 -6.51 -13.71 9.51
C PRO A 162 -5.53 -14.33 8.49
N TYR A 163 -4.22 -14.29 8.73
CA TYR A 163 -3.26 -15.01 7.86
C TYR A 163 -3.48 -16.52 7.83
N SER A 164 -3.87 -17.13 8.95
CA SER A 164 -4.21 -18.56 8.98
C SER A 164 -5.46 -18.86 8.18
N GLU A 165 -6.45 -17.96 8.19
CA GLU A 165 -7.63 -18.08 7.35
C GLU A 165 -7.27 -17.93 5.87
N MET A 166 -6.44 -16.95 5.49
CA MET A 166 -5.94 -16.82 4.12
C MET A 166 -5.26 -18.12 3.65
N VAL A 167 -4.38 -18.71 4.48
CA VAL A 167 -3.70 -19.98 4.15
C VAL A 167 -4.70 -21.13 3.96
N ASP A 168 -5.73 -21.21 4.80
CA ASP A 168 -6.78 -22.22 4.67
C ASP A 168 -7.59 -22.06 3.38
N ARG A 169 -8.02 -20.83 3.05
CA ARG A 169 -8.78 -20.56 1.82
C ARG A 169 -7.94 -20.84 0.58
N LEU A 170 -6.71 -20.34 0.54
CA LEU A 170 -5.78 -20.53 -0.58
C LEU A 170 -5.39 -22.00 -0.77
N SER A 171 -5.39 -22.80 0.29
CA SER A 171 -5.12 -24.24 0.15
C SER A 171 -6.16 -24.99 -0.69
N ASN A 172 -7.34 -24.40 -0.91
CA ASN A 172 -8.40 -24.96 -1.76
C ASN A 172 -8.38 -24.42 -3.20
N SER A 173 -7.58 -23.41 -3.52
CA SER A 173 -7.49 -22.85 -4.88
C SER A 173 -6.58 -23.65 -5.82
N GLY A 174 -5.83 -24.62 -5.29
CA GLY A 174 -4.79 -25.36 -6.01
C GLY A 174 -3.45 -24.63 -6.14
N ALA A 175 -3.36 -23.36 -5.74
CA ALA A 175 -2.11 -22.61 -5.74
C ALA A 175 -1.18 -23.03 -4.58
N LEU A 176 0.12 -22.96 -4.81
CA LEU A 176 1.10 -23.04 -3.72
C LEU A 176 1.11 -21.75 -2.90
N ILE A 177 1.52 -21.85 -1.63
CA ILE A 177 1.76 -20.69 -0.78
C ILE A 177 3.23 -20.67 -0.41
N TYR A 178 4.00 -19.71 -0.92
CA TYR A 178 5.36 -19.51 -0.46
C TYR A 178 5.37 -18.55 0.73
N MET A 179 5.63 -19.10 1.92
CA MET A 179 5.58 -18.39 3.18
C MET A 179 6.99 -18.01 3.65
N TRP A 180 7.30 -16.72 3.62
CA TRP A 180 8.54 -16.11 4.10
C TRP A 180 8.58 -16.04 5.63
N THR A 181 9.75 -16.37 6.17
CA THR A 181 10.13 -16.18 7.56
C THR A 181 11.60 -15.77 7.65
N ASN A 182 12.00 -15.04 8.69
CA ASN A 182 13.40 -14.58 8.77
C ASN A 182 14.34 -15.66 9.29
N THR A 183 13.82 -16.66 10.02
CA THR A 183 14.63 -17.70 10.66
C THR A 183 13.89 -19.03 10.74
N GLN A 184 14.66 -20.12 10.84
CA GLN A 184 14.13 -21.46 11.09
C GLN A 184 13.21 -21.53 12.32
N SER A 185 13.54 -20.80 13.40
CA SER A 185 12.71 -20.79 14.61
C SER A 185 11.35 -20.11 14.38
N GLN A 186 11.31 -19.05 13.60
CA GLN A 186 10.05 -18.41 13.20
C GLN A 186 9.21 -19.33 12.31
N GLN A 187 9.84 -20.05 11.38
CA GLN A 187 9.19 -21.07 10.56
C GLN A 187 8.53 -22.16 11.42
N GLU A 188 9.26 -22.71 12.39
CA GLU A 188 8.72 -23.75 13.29
C GLU A 188 7.56 -23.23 14.14
N SER A 189 7.65 -21.98 14.61
CA SER A 189 6.57 -21.32 15.35
C SER A 189 5.32 -21.10 14.48
N ALA A 190 5.50 -20.64 13.23
CA ALA A 190 4.41 -20.46 12.27
C ALA A 190 3.73 -21.79 11.94
N LYS A 191 4.53 -22.83 11.65
CA LYS A 191 4.03 -24.19 11.40
C LYS A 191 3.21 -24.72 12.58
N SER A 192 3.73 -24.60 13.80
CA SER A 192 3.02 -25.01 15.02
C SER A 192 1.71 -24.23 15.20
N TYR A 193 1.69 -22.93 14.86
CA TYR A 193 0.48 -22.11 14.94
C TYR A 193 -0.61 -22.59 13.97
N LEU A 194 -0.23 -22.89 12.73
CA LEU A 194 -1.15 -23.41 11.70
C LEU A 194 -1.67 -24.81 12.05
N GLU A 195 -0.78 -25.72 12.49
CA GLU A 195 -1.14 -27.09 12.90
C GLU A 195 -2.12 -27.09 14.08
N ASN A 196 -1.88 -26.26 15.10
CA ASN A 196 -2.78 -26.13 16.24
C ASN A 196 -4.18 -25.60 15.87
N ARG A 197 -4.32 -24.98 14.70
CA ARG A 197 -5.59 -24.49 14.14
C ARG A 197 -6.16 -25.41 13.07
N SER A 198 -5.54 -26.57 12.85
CA SER A 198 -5.93 -27.52 11.81
C SER A 198 -5.93 -26.93 10.39
N VAL A 199 -5.09 -25.90 10.15
CA VAL A 199 -4.94 -25.31 8.82
C VAL A 199 -4.03 -26.22 7.98
N PRO A 200 -4.45 -26.64 6.78
CA PRO A 200 -3.64 -27.49 5.93
C PRO A 200 -2.37 -26.77 5.48
N THR A 201 -1.22 -27.41 5.64
CA THR A 201 0.08 -26.86 5.19
C THR A 201 0.67 -27.64 4.01
N SER A 202 -0.09 -28.51 3.36
CA SER A 202 0.38 -29.31 2.22
C SER A 202 0.77 -28.46 1.00
N HIS A 203 0.09 -27.34 0.82
CA HIS A 203 0.37 -26.35 -0.23
C HIS A 203 1.38 -25.28 0.20
N VAL A 204 1.81 -25.27 1.47
CA VAL A 204 2.78 -24.30 1.98
C VAL A 204 4.21 -24.74 1.62
N ARG A 205 5.00 -23.82 1.11
CA ARG A 205 6.45 -23.92 0.89
C ARG A 205 7.11 -22.82 1.71
N TRP A 206 8.07 -23.19 2.54
CA TRP A 206 8.69 -22.24 3.44
C TRP A 206 9.93 -21.63 2.80
N VAL A 207 10.10 -20.32 2.98
CA VAL A 207 11.27 -19.58 2.53
C VAL A 207 11.89 -18.89 3.74
N ILE A 208 13.20 -19.07 3.90
CA ILE A 208 13.98 -18.40 4.95
C ILE A 208 14.83 -17.33 4.28
N GLU A 209 14.36 -16.09 4.40
CA GLU A 209 15.04 -14.89 3.93
C GLU A 209 14.73 -13.78 4.94
N GLU A 210 15.74 -13.02 5.32
CA GLU A 210 15.54 -11.93 6.27
C GLU A 210 14.80 -10.77 5.59
N THR A 211 13.58 -10.47 6.05
CA THR A 211 12.76 -9.34 5.58
C THR A 211 12.41 -8.40 6.73
N SER A 212 12.13 -7.15 6.43
CA SER A 212 11.78 -6.10 7.39
C SER A 212 10.28 -5.97 7.61
N THR A 213 9.46 -6.22 6.59
CA THR A 213 8.00 -5.96 6.68
C THR A 213 7.13 -7.05 6.06
N VAL A 214 5.81 -6.99 6.29
CA VAL A 214 4.83 -7.95 5.72
C VAL A 214 4.34 -7.58 4.32
N TRP A 215 4.77 -6.43 3.79
CA TRP A 215 4.21 -5.80 2.59
C TRP A 215 4.81 -6.36 1.31
N ILE A 216 4.78 -7.68 1.17
CA ILE A 216 5.43 -8.38 0.06
C ILE A 216 4.86 -7.98 -1.30
N ARG A 217 3.66 -7.41 -1.36
CA ARG A 217 3.14 -6.76 -2.56
C ARG A 217 4.04 -5.62 -3.04
N ASP A 218 4.57 -4.82 -2.11
CA ASP A 218 5.33 -3.62 -2.43
C ASP A 218 6.73 -3.96 -2.95
N TYR A 219 7.40 -4.91 -2.28
CA TYR A 219 8.82 -5.20 -2.48
C TYR A 219 9.08 -6.54 -3.17
N GLY A 220 8.05 -7.37 -3.34
CA GLY A 220 8.15 -8.68 -3.95
C GLY A 220 8.44 -8.63 -5.44
N PRO A 221 8.78 -9.78 -6.04
CA PRO A 221 9.06 -9.87 -7.46
C PRO A 221 7.78 -9.67 -8.28
N ASN A 222 7.76 -8.69 -9.18
CA ASN A 222 6.67 -8.56 -10.15
C ASN A 222 6.89 -9.59 -11.26
N PHE A 223 6.06 -10.62 -11.35
CA PHE A 223 6.27 -11.70 -12.31
C PHE A 223 5.90 -11.30 -13.74
N LEU A 224 6.63 -11.86 -14.70
CA LEU A 224 6.47 -11.63 -16.13
C LEU A 224 6.38 -12.96 -16.88
N HIS A 225 5.57 -13.02 -17.93
CA HIS A 225 5.50 -14.15 -18.86
C HIS A 225 6.31 -13.89 -20.12
N GLU A 226 7.04 -14.90 -20.60
CA GLU A 226 7.70 -14.87 -21.90
C GLU A 226 6.63 -14.82 -23.01
N VAL A 227 6.81 -13.91 -23.97
CA VAL A 227 5.90 -13.80 -25.11
C VAL A 227 6.25 -14.88 -26.13
N GLY A 228 5.31 -15.81 -26.36
CA GLY A 228 5.45 -16.88 -27.35
C GLY A 228 6.24 -18.11 -26.86
N GLY A 229 6.45 -18.23 -25.56
CA GLY A 229 7.06 -19.40 -24.90
C GLY A 229 6.48 -19.63 -23.51
N ASP A 230 6.99 -20.65 -22.82
CA ASP A 230 6.51 -21.06 -21.48
C ASP A 230 7.43 -20.55 -20.35
N GLY A 231 8.32 -19.60 -20.67
CA GLY A 231 9.27 -19.01 -19.73
C GLY A 231 8.66 -17.87 -18.91
N TRP A 232 9.38 -17.46 -17.88
CA TRP A 232 9.00 -16.34 -17.03
C TRP A 232 10.22 -15.56 -16.55
N GLY A 233 9.97 -14.34 -16.09
CA GLY A 233 10.97 -13.40 -15.60
C GLY A 233 10.42 -12.54 -14.47
N LEU A 234 11.25 -11.65 -13.97
CA LEU A 234 10.90 -10.73 -12.87
C LEU A 234 11.12 -9.29 -13.32
N ALA A 235 10.12 -8.44 -13.19
CA ALA A 235 10.33 -7.00 -13.16
C ALA A 235 10.70 -6.59 -11.73
N ASP A 236 11.76 -5.82 -11.60
CA ASP A 236 12.32 -5.44 -10.30
C ASP A 236 12.60 -3.94 -10.28
N PHE A 237 11.96 -3.25 -9.34
CA PHE A 237 12.12 -1.84 -9.09
C PHE A 237 12.68 -1.65 -7.68
N HIS A 238 13.46 -0.60 -7.50
CA HIS A 238 13.93 -0.28 -6.16
C HIS A 238 12.76 0.16 -5.27
N TYR A 239 12.72 -0.39 -4.05
CA TYR A 239 11.72 -0.09 -3.04
C TYR A 239 12.09 1.16 -2.22
N TYR A 240 12.68 0.99 -1.05
CA TYR A 240 13.23 2.10 -0.26
C TYR A 240 14.63 1.79 0.24
N ASN A 241 15.50 2.79 0.22
CA ASN A 241 16.84 2.69 0.77
C ASN A 241 16.86 2.37 2.27
N SER A 242 15.80 2.73 2.99
CA SER A 242 15.63 2.41 4.41
C SER A 242 15.21 0.96 4.68
N ARG A 243 14.86 0.20 3.63
CA ARG A 243 14.42 -1.21 3.71
C ARG A 243 15.20 -2.12 2.74
N PRO A 244 16.54 -2.15 2.83
CA PRO A 244 17.35 -2.91 1.87
C PRO A 244 17.08 -4.43 1.89
N LYS A 245 16.62 -4.97 3.03
CA LYS A 245 16.25 -6.38 3.16
C LYS A 245 14.97 -6.74 2.40
N ASP A 246 14.01 -5.82 2.35
CA ASP A 246 12.80 -5.99 1.54
C ASP A 246 13.17 -5.82 0.05
N ASP A 247 14.01 -4.84 -0.27
CA ASP A 247 14.48 -4.52 -1.65
C ASP A 247 15.35 -5.61 -2.31
N ASP A 248 15.83 -6.59 -1.53
CA ASP A 248 16.65 -7.72 -2.00
C ASP A 248 15.80 -8.95 -2.38
N THR A 249 14.52 -9.02 -1.99
CA THR A 249 13.68 -10.20 -2.20
C THR A 249 13.52 -10.60 -3.69
N PRO A 250 13.33 -9.67 -4.65
CA PRO A 250 13.29 -10.05 -6.07
C PRO A 250 14.59 -10.71 -6.54
N LEU A 251 15.75 -10.22 -6.07
CA LEU A 251 17.06 -10.81 -6.38
C LEU A 251 17.24 -12.19 -5.72
N PHE A 252 16.75 -12.37 -4.50
CA PHE A 252 16.75 -13.67 -3.83
C PHE A 252 15.95 -14.70 -4.65
N VAL A 253 14.74 -14.33 -5.10
CA VAL A 253 13.90 -15.19 -5.94
C VAL A 253 14.58 -15.49 -7.28
N ALA A 254 15.17 -14.48 -7.94
CA ALA A 254 15.93 -14.66 -9.17
C ALA A 254 17.10 -15.64 -8.99
N ALA A 255 17.87 -15.51 -7.91
CA ALA A 255 19.00 -16.40 -7.63
C ALA A 255 18.56 -17.84 -7.34
N ALA A 256 17.44 -18.01 -6.64
CA ALA A 256 16.89 -19.32 -6.31
C ALA A 256 16.30 -20.07 -7.52
N THR A 257 15.76 -19.32 -8.49
CA THR A 257 15.01 -19.89 -9.63
C THR A 257 15.76 -19.84 -10.96
N GLY A 258 16.78 -18.98 -11.07
CA GLY A 258 17.47 -18.68 -12.31
C GLY A 258 16.71 -17.76 -13.26
N ALA A 259 15.58 -17.18 -12.82
CA ALA A 259 14.76 -16.29 -13.63
C ALA A 259 15.52 -15.00 -14.00
N PRO A 260 15.36 -14.50 -15.24
CA PRO A 260 15.92 -13.21 -15.63
C PRO A 260 15.23 -12.06 -14.88
N VAL A 261 16.02 -11.04 -14.53
CA VAL A 261 15.53 -9.81 -13.90
C VAL A 261 15.55 -8.68 -14.91
N MET A 262 14.42 -8.03 -15.07
CA MET A 262 14.18 -6.90 -15.96
C MET A 262 14.10 -5.61 -15.15
N ASN A 263 14.70 -4.56 -15.71
CA ASN A 263 14.58 -3.18 -15.21
C ASN A 263 15.05 -2.90 -13.78
N ARG A 264 15.87 -3.76 -13.16
CA ARG A 264 16.64 -3.36 -11.97
C ARG A 264 17.71 -2.35 -12.36
N GLN A 265 17.53 -1.11 -11.93
CA GLN A 265 18.33 0.04 -12.36
C GLN A 265 19.60 0.19 -11.52
N SER A 266 20.60 0.88 -12.08
CA SER A 266 21.75 1.39 -11.34
C SER A 266 22.09 2.80 -11.80
N GLY A 267 22.67 3.61 -10.91
CA GLY A 267 23.14 4.97 -11.24
C GLY A 267 22.19 6.10 -10.80
N PRO A 268 22.39 7.34 -11.31
CA PRO A 268 21.88 8.57 -10.69
C PRO A 268 20.41 8.92 -10.98
N LYS A 269 19.66 8.04 -11.66
CA LYS A 269 18.25 8.28 -12.03
C LYS A 269 17.45 7.01 -11.82
N ILE A 270 17.45 6.48 -10.61
CA ILE A 270 16.63 5.33 -10.25
C ILE A 270 15.17 5.78 -10.16
N VAL A 271 14.27 4.98 -10.73
CA VAL A 271 12.83 5.08 -10.52
C VAL A 271 12.46 4.09 -9.43
N TYR A 272 11.98 4.62 -8.32
CA TYR A 272 11.45 3.88 -7.20
C TYR A 272 9.94 3.74 -7.36
N THR A 273 9.44 2.53 -7.17
CA THR A 273 7.99 2.25 -7.16
C THR A 273 7.75 0.97 -6.39
N GLU A 274 6.52 0.80 -5.95
CA GLU A 274 6.04 -0.32 -5.16
C GLU A 274 5.07 -1.17 -6.01
N GLY A 275 5.08 -2.49 -5.87
CA GLY A 275 4.13 -3.35 -6.58
C GLY A 275 2.66 -3.06 -6.22
N GLY A 276 2.36 -2.56 -5.01
CA GLY A 276 1.01 -2.10 -4.65
C GLY A 276 0.57 -0.86 -5.42
N ASN A 277 1.53 -0.07 -5.92
CA ASN A 277 1.24 1.05 -6.80
C ASN A 277 1.32 0.68 -8.29
N LEU A 278 1.34 -0.61 -8.64
CA LEU A 278 1.37 -1.08 -10.02
C LEU A 278 0.19 -2.04 -10.26
N ASN A 279 -0.66 -1.70 -11.20
CA ASN A 279 -1.80 -2.51 -11.60
C ASN A 279 -1.82 -2.64 -13.12
N HIS A 280 -1.61 -3.85 -13.64
CA HIS A 280 -1.45 -4.09 -15.08
C HIS A 280 -2.52 -5.04 -15.60
N ASP A 281 -2.91 -4.84 -16.86
CA ASP A 281 -3.94 -5.65 -17.53
C ASP A 281 -3.37 -6.85 -18.28
N GLY A 282 -2.04 -6.96 -18.39
CA GLY A 282 -1.35 -8.00 -19.17
C GLY A 282 -1.48 -7.85 -20.69
N LEU A 283 -2.26 -6.87 -21.16
CA LEU A 283 -2.59 -6.62 -22.57
C LEU A 283 -1.84 -5.40 -23.13
N GLY A 284 -1.19 -4.62 -22.27
CA GLY A 284 -0.35 -3.48 -22.69
C GLY A 284 -0.64 -2.18 -21.94
N THR A 285 -1.40 -2.22 -20.84
CA THR A 285 -1.61 -1.08 -19.93
C THR A 285 -1.03 -1.39 -18.56
N VAL A 286 -0.39 -0.37 -18.00
CA VAL A 286 -0.02 -0.33 -16.58
C VAL A 286 -0.59 0.94 -15.97
N ALA A 287 -1.26 0.80 -14.84
CA ALA A 287 -1.79 1.91 -14.07
C ALA A 287 -1.03 2.04 -12.74
N TYR A 288 -0.76 3.27 -12.34
CA TYR A 288 -0.12 3.65 -11.07
C TYR A 288 -0.53 5.07 -10.71
N SER A 289 -0.46 5.49 -9.45
CA SER A 289 -0.88 6.85 -9.09
C SER A 289 0.19 7.91 -9.35
N GLU A 290 -0.23 9.18 -9.41
CA GLU A 290 0.65 10.36 -9.52
C GLU A 290 1.70 10.46 -8.39
N ARG A 291 1.46 9.78 -7.25
CA ARG A 291 2.45 9.60 -6.18
C ARG A 291 3.83 9.20 -6.73
N THR A 292 3.89 8.34 -7.74
CA THR A 292 5.17 7.89 -8.31
C THR A 292 6.01 9.07 -8.80
N TYR A 293 5.39 10.12 -9.35
CA TYR A 293 6.10 11.33 -9.74
C TYR A 293 6.63 12.10 -8.53
N GLY A 294 5.81 12.25 -7.49
CA GLY A 294 6.18 12.92 -6.24
C GLY A 294 7.34 12.21 -5.50
N ASN A 295 7.39 10.89 -5.55
CA ASN A 295 8.43 10.07 -4.92
C ASN A 295 9.74 9.99 -5.71
N ASN A 296 9.76 10.47 -6.95
CA ASN A 296 10.92 10.44 -7.85
C ASN A 296 11.32 11.85 -8.28
N GLN A 297 11.37 12.77 -7.31
CA GLN A 297 11.73 14.18 -7.57
C GLN A 297 13.07 14.30 -8.30
N GLY A 298 13.10 15.09 -9.36
CA GLY A 298 14.28 15.26 -10.21
C GLY A 298 14.40 14.26 -11.36
N VAL A 299 13.46 13.31 -11.50
CA VAL A 299 13.27 12.51 -12.71
C VAL A 299 12.07 13.07 -13.48
N ASP A 300 12.21 13.21 -14.80
CA ASP A 300 11.12 13.67 -15.66
C ASP A 300 9.99 12.61 -15.69
N PRO A 301 8.71 13.00 -15.50
CA PRO A 301 7.57 12.07 -15.57
C PRO A 301 7.57 11.18 -16.80
N SER A 302 7.95 11.69 -17.97
CA SER A 302 8.01 10.88 -19.21
C SER A 302 9.06 9.76 -19.15
N VAL A 303 10.14 9.96 -18.38
CA VAL A 303 11.18 8.95 -18.15
C VAL A 303 10.68 7.90 -17.15
N ILE A 304 9.92 8.31 -16.13
CA ILE A 304 9.26 7.41 -15.19
C ILE A 304 8.28 6.51 -15.95
N ASP A 305 7.39 7.11 -16.73
CA ASP A 305 6.39 6.39 -17.54
C ASP A 305 7.05 5.41 -18.50
N GLN A 306 8.08 5.85 -19.23
CA GLN A 306 8.78 4.99 -20.17
C GLN A 306 9.40 3.78 -19.47
N ARG A 307 10.01 3.96 -18.30
CA ARG A 307 10.66 2.87 -17.57
C ARG A 307 9.66 1.87 -17.03
N ILE A 308 8.58 2.34 -16.40
CA ILE A 308 7.53 1.45 -15.90
C ILE A 308 6.92 0.68 -17.07
N ARG A 309 6.58 1.36 -18.18
CA ARG A 309 6.04 0.69 -19.37
C ARG A 309 7.00 -0.34 -19.98
N SER A 310 8.29 -0.02 -20.09
CA SER A 310 9.29 -0.95 -20.62
C SER A 310 9.49 -2.19 -19.75
N ALA A 311 9.21 -2.13 -18.45
CA ALA A 311 9.27 -3.30 -17.57
C ALA A 311 8.18 -4.33 -17.82
N PHE A 312 7.03 -3.87 -18.28
CA PHE A 312 5.84 -4.70 -18.49
C PHE A 312 5.49 -4.89 -19.97
N SER A 313 6.32 -4.38 -20.88
CA SER A 313 6.03 -4.24 -22.32
C SER A 313 4.69 -3.55 -22.59
N ALA A 314 4.36 -2.54 -21.78
CA ALA A 314 3.13 -1.78 -21.91
C ALA A 314 3.25 -0.65 -22.95
N GLY A 315 2.19 -0.47 -23.74
CA GLY A 315 2.06 0.63 -24.70
C GLY A 315 1.63 1.94 -24.03
N GLN A 316 0.88 1.86 -22.93
CA GLN A 316 0.29 3.03 -22.27
C GLN A 316 0.38 2.96 -20.73
N SER A 317 0.34 4.14 -20.12
CA SER A 317 0.18 4.34 -18.68
C SER A 317 -1.16 5.03 -18.41
N ILE A 318 -1.89 4.61 -17.38
CA ILE A 318 -3.04 5.35 -16.83
C ILE A 318 -2.66 5.82 -15.43
N VAL A 319 -2.64 7.13 -15.20
CA VAL A 319 -2.05 7.70 -13.99
C VAL A 319 -3.04 8.62 -13.26
N PRO A 320 -3.92 8.08 -12.40
CA PRO A 320 -4.84 8.87 -11.58
C PRO A 320 -4.13 9.58 -10.42
N GLU A 321 -4.70 10.68 -9.94
CA GLU A 321 -4.32 11.32 -8.67
C GLU A 321 -4.54 10.34 -7.50
N ASP A 322 -3.61 10.31 -6.53
CA ASP A 322 -3.77 9.52 -5.31
C ASP A 322 -4.68 10.20 -4.27
N PRO A 323 -5.57 9.47 -3.58
CA PRO A 323 -6.36 10.00 -2.46
C PRO A 323 -5.46 10.65 -1.39
N SER A 324 -5.82 11.85 -0.95
CA SER A 324 -4.99 12.67 -0.07
C SER A 324 -4.87 12.11 1.35
N LEU A 325 -5.90 11.40 1.84
CA LEU A 325 -5.95 10.76 3.16
C LEU A 325 -5.36 9.35 3.20
N ASP A 326 -5.15 8.71 2.05
CA ASP A 326 -4.44 7.43 2.02
C ASP A 326 -2.94 7.66 2.29
N GLY A 327 -2.47 7.17 3.43
CA GLY A 327 -1.06 7.26 3.83
C GLY A 327 -0.11 6.49 2.92
N THR A 328 -0.63 5.65 2.02
CA THR A 328 0.13 5.10 0.90
C THR A 328 -0.11 5.93 -0.35
N GLY A 329 -1.32 6.19 -0.81
CA GLY A 329 -1.56 6.72 -2.14
C GLY A 329 -1.26 5.69 -3.23
N HIS A 330 -1.36 4.39 -2.91
CA HIS A 330 -1.19 3.31 -3.86
C HIS A 330 -2.45 3.10 -4.69
N ILE A 331 -2.28 2.73 -5.96
CA ILE A 331 -3.39 2.45 -6.86
C ILE A 331 -4.27 1.27 -6.42
N ASP A 332 -3.71 0.29 -5.69
CA ASP A 332 -4.45 -0.86 -5.16
C ASP A 332 -5.36 -0.52 -3.97
N MET A 333 -5.25 0.69 -3.42
CA MET A 333 -6.11 1.18 -2.35
C MET A 333 -7.42 1.78 -2.86
N PHE A 334 -7.50 2.13 -4.14
CA PHE A 334 -8.70 2.74 -4.72
C PHE A 334 -9.12 2.20 -6.09
N THR A 335 -8.34 1.32 -6.71
CA THR A 335 -8.74 0.60 -7.94
C THR A 335 -8.34 -0.87 -7.92
N LYS A 336 -8.97 -1.68 -8.78
CA LYS A 336 -8.53 -3.06 -9.07
C LYS A 336 -8.97 -3.51 -10.46
N ILE A 337 -8.04 -4.01 -11.28
CA ILE A 337 -8.41 -4.68 -12.54
C ILE A 337 -8.90 -6.08 -12.20
N VAL A 338 -10.11 -6.43 -12.65
CA VAL A 338 -10.79 -7.69 -12.28
C VAL A 338 -11.09 -8.60 -13.47
N SER A 339 -10.96 -8.07 -14.69
CA SER A 339 -10.96 -8.85 -15.94
C SER A 339 -10.24 -8.06 -17.04
N SER A 340 -10.15 -8.62 -18.25
CA SER A 340 -9.49 -7.99 -19.39
C SER A 340 -9.99 -6.58 -19.71
N ASN A 341 -11.23 -6.24 -19.38
CA ASN A 341 -11.82 -4.93 -19.66
C ASN A 341 -12.61 -4.34 -18.49
N THR A 342 -12.62 -4.94 -17.30
CA THR A 342 -13.35 -4.41 -16.14
C THR A 342 -12.39 -3.96 -15.04
N ILE A 343 -12.62 -2.75 -14.54
CA ILE A 343 -11.89 -2.19 -13.42
C ILE A 343 -12.87 -1.74 -12.32
N LEU A 344 -12.56 -2.10 -11.08
CA LEU A 344 -13.19 -1.54 -9.89
C LEU A 344 -12.54 -0.20 -9.56
N VAL A 345 -13.35 0.82 -9.27
CA VAL A 345 -12.89 2.12 -8.75
C VAL A 345 -13.72 2.47 -7.52
N GLY A 346 -13.06 2.88 -6.44
CA GLY A 346 -13.74 3.30 -5.22
C GLY A 346 -14.71 4.47 -5.46
N GLU A 347 -15.67 4.62 -4.56
CA GLU A 347 -16.51 5.82 -4.43
C GLU A 347 -16.73 6.13 -2.95
N TYR A 348 -16.87 7.41 -2.63
CA TYR A 348 -17.20 7.89 -1.29
C TYR A 348 -18.51 8.66 -1.32
N ASP A 349 -19.03 9.02 -0.15
CA ASP A 349 -20.05 10.05 -0.05
C ASP A 349 -19.53 11.41 -0.57
N PRO A 350 -20.38 12.26 -1.20
CA PRO A 350 -19.94 13.53 -1.78
C PRO A 350 -19.31 14.56 -0.82
N ASP A 351 -19.48 14.39 0.49
CA ASP A 351 -18.88 15.25 1.52
C ASP A 351 -17.54 14.71 2.07
N GLU A 352 -17.13 13.51 1.67
CA GLU A 352 -15.81 12.97 2.01
C GLU A 352 -14.67 13.68 1.27
N THR A 353 -13.53 13.80 1.93
CA THR A 353 -12.39 14.62 1.47
C THR A 353 -11.89 14.24 0.08
N ASP A 354 -11.84 12.93 -0.21
CA ASP A 354 -11.29 12.39 -1.45
C ASP A 354 -12.38 11.94 -2.44
N TYR A 355 -13.64 12.36 -2.27
CA TYR A 355 -14.75 12.04 -3.19
C TYR A 355 -14.40 12.38 -4.64
N GLN A 356 -14.01 13.65 -4.90
CA GLN A 356 -13.74 14.11 -6.26
C GLN A 356 -12.54 13.40 -6.89
N VAL A 357 -11.52 13.03 -6.08
CA VAL A 357 -10.35 12.28 -6.56
C VAL A 357 -10.78 10.92 -7.12
N LEU A 358 -11.73 10.25 -6.47
CA LEU A 358 -12.25 8.96 -6.94
C LEU A 358 -13.20 9.09 -8.14
N GLU A 359 -13.99 10.17 -8.21
CA GLU A 359 -14.78 10.50 -9.41
C GLU A 359 -13.88 10.78 -10.62
N ASP A 360 -12.79 11.53 -10.43
CA ASP A 360 -11.84 11.85 -11.49
C ASP A 360 -11.06 10.61 -11.94
N ALA A 361 -10.69 9.72 -11.01
CA ALA A 361 -10.10 8.42 -11.35
C ALA A 361 -11.07 7.57 -12.18
N ALA A 362 -12.35 7.50 -11.80
CA ALA A 362 -13.36 6.77 -12.59
C ALA A 362 -13.50 7.35 -13.99
N ALA A 363 -13.63 8.67 -14.13
CA ALA A 363 -13.73 9.36 -15.41
C ALA A 363 -12.48 9.16 -16.29
N LEU A 364 -11.29 9.08 -15.68
CA LEU A 364 -10.04 8.79 -16.40
C LEU A 364 -10.06 7.38 -17.02
N PHE A 365 -10.53 6.37 -16.28
CA PHE A 365 -10.67 5.02 -16.82
C PHE A 365 -11.79 4.95 -17.88
N GLU A 366 -12.94 5.58 -17.65
CA GLU A 366 -14.05 5.64 -18.63
C GLU A 366 -13.63 6.34 -19.94
N GLY A 367 -12.75 7.34 -19.85
CA GLY A 367 -12.22 8.08 -20.99
C GLY A 367 -11.04 7.40 -21.71
N SER A 368 -10.61 6.22 -21.28
CA SER A 368 -9.45 5.50 -21.81
C SER A 368 -9.79 4.07 -22.24
N THR A 369 -8.78 3.33 -22.70
CA THR A 369 -8.89 1.94 -23.17
C THR A 369 -7.88 1.06 -22.45
N ASN A 370 -8.16 -0.24 -22.35
CA ASN A 370 -7.17 -1.23 -21.96
C ASN A 370 -6.06 -1.38 -23.03
N GLY A 371 -5.12 -2.28 -22.80
CA GLY A 371 -3.95 -2.50 -23.66
C GLY A 371 -4.29 -3.12 -25.01
N ALA A 372 -5.44 -3.78 -25.11
CA ALA A 372 -6.00 -4.29 -26.36
C ALA A 372 -6.78 -3.22 -27.16
N GLY A 373 -6.99 -2.03 -26.60
CA GLY A 373 -7.76 -0.94 -27.21
C GLY A 373 -9.27 -1.01 -26.97
N ASP A 374 -9.74 -1.91 -26.09
CA ASP A 374 -11.14 -1.97 -25.68
C ASP A 374 -11.43 -0.92 -24.58
N PRO A 375 -12.61 -0.30 -24.56
CA PRO A 375 -12.99 0.61 -23.49
C PRO A 375 -13.09 -0.11 -22.14
N TRP A 376 -12.74 0.58 -21.07
CA TRP A 376 -12.94 0.07 -19.71
C TRP A 376 -14.41 0.04 -19.33
N ASN A 377 -14.86 -1.09 -18.77
CA ASN A 377 -16.07 -1.20 -17.97
C ASN A 377 -15.71 -0.81 -16.52
N VAL A 378 -16.03 0.43 -16.13
CA VAL A 378 -15.77 0.94 -14.79
C VAL A 378 -16.92 0.55 -13.87
N VAL A 379 -16.61 -0.21 -12.82
CA VAL A 379 -17.56 -0.59 -11.78
C VAL A 379 -17.20 0.17 -10.50
N ARG A 380 -18.13 0.96 -9.99
CA ARG A 380 -17.94 1.71 -8.75
C ARG A 380 -18.17 0.82 -7.53
N ILE A 381 -17.39 1.03 -6.48
CA ILE A 381 -17.53 0.31 -5.20
C ILE A 381 -17.43 1.26 -4.02
N TRP A 382 -18.51 1.30 -3.24
CA TRP A 382 -18.59 2.10 -2.02
C TRP A 382 -17.46 1.79 -1.05
N GLN A 383 -16.72 2.81 -0.62
CA GLN A 383 -15.67 2.69 0.40
C GLN A 383 -16.20 3.18 1.75
N PRO A 384 -15.86 2.53 2.87
CA PRO A 384 -16.27 3.01 4.18
C PRO A 384 -15.61 4.33 4.55
N ASP A 385 -16.33 5.16 5.32
CA ASP A 385 -15.90 6.46 5.83
C ASP A 385 -14.52 6.38 6.51
N VAL A 386 -13.77 7.47 6.43
CA VAL A 386 -12.45 7.56 7.05
C VAL A 386 -12.61 7.82 8.55
N TYR A 387 -11.90 7.03 9.36
CA TYR A 387 -11.71 7.33 10.78
C TYR A 387 -10.24 7.57 11.08
N TYR A 388 -9.93 8.06 12.29
CA TYR A 388 -8.57 8.44 12.65
C TYR A 388 -8.04 7.69 13.85
N VAL A 389 -6.79 7.23 13.77
CA VAL A 389 -6.03 6.69 14.89
C VAL A 389 -5.06 7.73 15.44
N PHE A 390 -4.79 7.66 16.74
CA PHE A 390 -3.97 8.66 17.43
C PHE A 390 -4.44 10.11 17.19
N PHE A 391 -5.76 10.30 17.07
CA PHE A 391 -6.45 11.56 16.72
C PHE A 391 -6.26 12.06 15.28
N ILE A 392 -5.11 11.81 14.65
CA ILE A 392 -4.70 12.52 13.41
C ILE A 392 -4.34 11.61 12.24
N PHE A 393 -4.12 10.31 12.43
CA PHE A 393 -3.73 9.43 11.33
C PHE A 393 -4.96 8.82 10.67
N PRO A 394 -5.23 9.11 9.39
CA PRO A 394 -6.40 8.55 8.71
C PRO A 394 -6.26 7.04 8.55
N VAL A 395 -7.38 6.34 8.66
CA VAL A 395 -7.54 4.93 8.31
C VAL A 395 -8.53 4.85 7.17
N VAL A 396 -7.97 4.62 5.98
CA VAL A 396 -8.72 4.53 4.74
C VAL A 396 -9.05 3.06 4.49
N ARG A 397 -10.28 2.67 4.77
CA ARG A 397 -10.78 1.31 4.52
C ARG A 397 -11.08 1.15 3.03
N THR A 398 -10.80 -0.03 2.49
CA THR A 398 -10.99 -0.27 1.06
C THR A 398 -11.36 -1.69 0.69
N TYR A 399 -12.35 -1.84 -0.19
CA TYR A 399 -12.74 -3.11 -0.77
C TYR A 399 -12.00 -3.46 -2.07
N THR A 400 -11.19 -2.55 -2.63
CA THR A 400 -10.38 -2.84 -3.83
C THR A 400 -9.12 -3.63 -3.50
N ASN A 401 -8.68 -3.62 -2.24
CA ASN A 401 -7.45 -4.27 -1.79
C ASN A 401 -7.64 -5.79 -1.55
N SER A 402 -8.30 -6.44 -2.51
CA SER A 402 -8.57 -7.88 -2.55
C SER A 402 -7.52 -8.64 -3.36
N LEU A 403 -7.42 -9.96 -3.13
CA LEU A 403 -6.57 -10.88 -3.89
C LEU A 403 -7.44 -11.90 -4.62
N ILE A 404 -7.23 -12.08 -5.92
CA ILE A 404 -7.85 -13.08 -6.78
C ILE A 404 -6.85 -14.23 -6.99
N VAL A 405 -7.27 -15.46 -6.76
CA VAL A 405 -6.45 -16.66 -6.96
C VAL A 405 -7.32 -17.76 -7.52
N ASN A 406 -7.18 -18.04 -8.82
CA ASN A 406 -7.98 -19.05 -9.51
C ASN A 406 -9.49 -18.80 -9.32
N ASP A 407 -10.18 -19.74 -8.67
CA ASP A 407 -11.61 -19.69 -8.36
C ASP A 407 -11.92 -19.03 -7.00
N GLN A 408 -10.94 -18.43 -6.33
CA GLN A 408 -11.08 -17.81 -5.00
C GLN A 408 -10.78 -16.31 -5.05
N VAL A 409 -11.45 -15.55 -4.19
CA VAL A 409 -11.14 -14.12 -3.93
C VAL A 409 -11.06 -13.91 -2.43
N LEU A 410 -9.96 -13.33 -1.95
CA LEU A 410 -9.82 -12.88 -0.56
C LEU A 410 -10.19 -11.40 -0.49
N LEU A 411 -11.39 -11.12 0.01
CA LEU A 411 -11.95 -9.77 0.10
C LEU A 411 -11.76 -9.21 1.52
N PRO A 412 -11.08 -8.06 1.71
CA PRO A 412 -11.07 -7.39 3.00
C PRO A 412 -12.47 -6.98 3.43
N THR A 413 -12.78 -7.20 4.70
CA THR A 413 -14.05 -6.77 5.33
C THR A 413 -13.77 -6.13 6.69
N TYR A 414 -14.72 -5.34 7.19
CA TYR A 414 -14.49 -4.43 8.31
C TYR A 414 -15.55 -4.52 9.41
N ASN A 415 -16.39 -5.56 9.38
CA ASN A 415 -17.55 -5.73 10.25
C ASN A 415 -18.51 -4.53 10.12
N LEU A 416 -18.76 -4.12 8.88
CA LEU A 416 -19.63 -3.00 8.52
C LEU A 416 -20.81 -3.47 7.66
N PRO A 417 -21.94 -2.75 7.66
CA PRO A 417 -23.05 -3.04 6.76
C PRO A 417 -22.65 -3.06 5.27
N TYR A 418 -21.67 -2.24 4.90
CA TYR A 418 -21.14 -2.15 3.53
C TYR A 418 -20.42 -3.42 3.05
N ASP A 419 -19.97 -4.29 3.97
CA ASP A 419 -19.30 -5.55 3.63
C ASP A 419 -20.19 -6.45 2.75
N ALA A 420 -21.49 -6.50 3.03
CA ALA A 420 -22.44 -7.31 2.25
C ALA A 420 -22.61 -6.77 0.82
N THR A 421 -22.62 -5.45 0.65
CA THR A 421 -22.67 -4.81 -0.67
C THR A 421 -21.39 -5.06 -1.44
N ALA A 422 -20.22 -4.93 -0.79
CA ALA A 422 -18.93 -5.20 -1.40
C ALA A 422 -18.82 -6.66 -1.89
N VAL A 423 -19.28 -7.63 -1.09
CA VAL A 423 -19.36 -9.04 -1.49
C VAL A 423 -20.26 -9.21 -2.73
N ALA A 424 -21.47 -8.65 -2.71
CA ALA A 424 -22.42 -8.80 -3.83
C ALA A 424 -21.89 -8.21 -5.14
N ILE A 425 -21.18 -7.07 -5.07
CA ILE A 425 -20.52 -6.46 -6.24
C ILE A 425 -19.42 -7.40 -6.78
N HIS A 426 -18.58 -7.94 -5.90
CA HIS A 426 -17.52 -8.87 -6.31
C HIS A 426 -18.10 -10.16 -6.92
N GLU A 427 -19.17 -10.73 -6.35
CA GLU A 427 -19.86 -11.89 -6.92
C GLU A 427 -20.43 -11.61 -8.31
N ALA A 428 -20.95 -10.41 -8.54
CA ALA A 428 -21.54 -10.03 -9.82
C ALA A 428 -20.49 -9.85 -10.94
N ILE A 429 -19.32 -9.27 -10.61
CA ILE A 429 -18.27 -8.98 -11.60
C ILE A 429 -17.26 -10.13 -11.78
N LEU A 430 -17.21 -11.07 -10.84
CA LEU A 430 -16.32 -12.24 -10.88
C LEU A 430 -17.13 -13.56 -10.92
N PRO A 431 -17.92 -13.80 -11.98
CA PRO A 431 -18.76 -14.99 -12.06
C PRO A 431 -17.91 -16.27 -11.97
N GLY A 432 -18.36 -17.21 -11.14
CA GLY A 432 -17.68 -18.49 -10.94
C GLY A 432 -16.57 -18.47 -9.90
N LYS A 433 -16.22 -17.30 -9.33
CA LYS A 433 -15.30 -17.22 -8.19
C LYS A 433 -16.05 -17.25 -6.87
N THR A 434 -15.42 -17.81 -5.84
CA THR A 434 -15.90 -17.84 -4.46
C THR A 434 -15.28 -16.68 -3.69
N ILE A 435 -16.12 -15.81 -3.14
CA ILE A 435 -15.67 -14.66 -2.34
C ILE A 435 -15.51 -15.07 -0.88
N HIS A 436 -14.30 -14.91 -0.33
CA HIS A 436 -13.98 -15.11 1.08
C HIS A 436 -13.76 -13.77 1.75
N SER A 437 -14.72 -13.35 2.58
CA SER A 437 -14.57 -12.21 3.47
C SER A 437 -13.57 -12.55 4.58
N ILE A 438 -12.48 -11.78 4.67
CA ILE A 438 -11.49 -11.92 5.74
C ILE A 438 -11.38 -10.57 6.46
N ASP A 439 -11.48 -10.59 7.79
CA ASP A 439 -11.52 -9.37 8.64
C ASP A 439 -10.19 -8.60 8.63
N ALA A 440 -10.19 -7.46 7.95
CA ALA A 440 -9.04 -6.59 7.76
C ALA A 440 -8.99 -5.42 8.74
N SER A 441 -9.91 -5.36 9.72
CA SER A 441 -10.06 -4.22 10.65
C SER A 441 -8.78 -3.86 11.39
N ASN A 442 -7.96 -4.85 11.74
CA ASN A 442 -6.70 -4.60 12.45
C ASN A 442 -5.54 -4.22 11.50
N ILE A 443 -5.51 -4.78 10.29
CA ILE A 443 -4.38 -4.53 9.37
C ILE A 443 -4.49 -3.18 8.68
N ILE A 444 -5.72 -2.73 8.42
CA ILE A 444 -5.98 -1.47 7.71
C ILE A 444 -5.55 -0.25 8.50
N GLU A 445 -5.53 -0.31 9.84
CA GLU A 445 -4.95 0.74 10.69
C GLU A 445 -3.44 0.95 10.44
N SER A 446 -2.80 0.00 9.77
CA SER A 446 -1.41 0.10 9.32
C SER A 446 -1.29 0.51 7.84
N GLY A 447 -2.38 0.93 7.17
CA GLY A 447 -2.39 1.49 5.82
C GLY A 447 -2.32 0.47 4.68
N GLY A 448 -3.02 -0.66 4.80
CA GLY A 448 -3.16 -1.65 3.72
C GLY A 448 -3.96 -2.88 4.17
N ALA A 449 -4.41 -3.71 3.24
CA ALA A 449 -5.17 -4.93 3.53
C ALA A 449 -4.56 -6.17 2.86
N TRP A 450 -5.39 -7.05 2.30
CA TRP A 450 -4.96 -8.39 1.89
C TRP A 450 -4.11 -8.39 0.63
N HIS A 451 -4.45 -7.56 -0.36
CA HIS A 451 -3.62 -7.42 -1.55
C HIS A 451 -2.21 -6.94 -1.20
N CYS A 452 -2.07 -6.01 -0.26
CA CYS A 452 -0.78 -5.45 0.13
C CYS A 452 0.16 -6.45 0.83
N VAL A 453 -0.35 -7.59 1.34
CA VAL A 453 0.46 -8.61 2.03
C VAL A 453 0.62 -9.90 1.24
N THR A 454 0.23 -9.88 -0.02
CA THR A 454 0.33 -11.01 -0.93
C THR A 454 0.93 -10.59 -2.26
N MET A 455 1.58 -11.52 -2.95
CA MET A 455 2.06 -11.34 -4.31
C MET A 455 1.78 -12.63 -5.08
N GLU A 456 1.03 -12.53 -6.16
CA GLU A 456 0.71 -13.65 -7.04
C GLU A 456 1.87 -13.97 -7.98
N PHE A 457 2.01 -15.26 -8.30
CA PHE A 457 2.79 -15.77 -9.39
C PHE A 457 1.86 -16.55 -10.31
N ALA A 458 1.52 -15.96 -11.47
CA ALA A 458 0.71 -16.62 -12.48
C ALA A 458 1.46 -17.81 -13.11
N ASP A 459 0.71 -18.82 -13.57
CA ASP A 459 1.27 -20.01 -14.20
C ASP A 459 1.81 -19.67 -15.60
N PRO A 460 3.12 -19.75 -15.82
CA PRO A 460 3.71 -19.39 -17.12
C PRO A 460 3.40 -20.42 -18.22
N THR A 461 2.86 -21.58 -17.87
CA THR A 461 2.52 -22.66 -18.82
C THR A 461 1.06 -22.67 -19.26
N ASN A 462 0.22 -21.81 -18.66
CA ASN A 462 -1.18 -21.71 -19.02
C ASN A 462 -1.68 -20.24 -19.01
N PRO A 463 -1.22 -19.41 -19.98
CA PRO A 463 -1.56 -17.99 -20.02
C PRO A 463 -2.99 -17.66 -20.49
N ASP A 464 -3.80 -18.65 -20.92
CA ASP A 464 -5.13 -18.46 -21.51
C ASP A 464 -6.23 -19.35 -20.87
#